data_AF-A0A0G8BVM3-F1
#
_entry.id   AF-A0A0G8BVM3-F1
#
_cell.length_a   1.000
_cell.length_b   1.000
_cell.length_c   1.000
_cell.angle_alpha   90.00
_cell.angle_beta   90.00
_cell.angle_gamma   90.00
#
_symmetry.space_group_name_H-M   'P 1'
#
loop_
_entity.id
_entity.type
_entity.pdbx_description
1 polymer ?
#
loop_
_entity_poly.entity_id
_entity_poly.type
_entity_poly.pdbx_seq_one_letter_code
_entity_poly.pdbx_strand_id
1 'polypeptide(L)' 'MFNVIGSEVKRDGTLVEPFYFIPLAYLFTFTGIVAILCVALFSVFRKKTA' A
#
# COMPACT_ATOMS: atom_id res chain seq x y z
N MET A 1 -19.77 3.48 1.69
CA MET A 1 -18.93 4.23 0.73
C MET A 1 -17.91 4.98 1.57
N PHE A 2 -16.61 4.79 1.34
CA PHE A 2 -15.57 5.46 2.13
C PHE A 2 -15.58 6.96 1.77
N ASN A 3 -15.83 7.84 2.75
CA ASN A 3 -15.84 9.29 2.55
C ASN A 3 -14.47 9.73 2.05
N VAL A 4 -14.31 10.10 0.78
CA VAL A 4 -13.04 10.61 0.21
C VAL A 4 -12.63 11.97 0.82
N ILE A 5 -13.57 12.64 1.50
CA ILE A 5 -13.39 13.91 2.16
C ILE A 5 -12.91 13.65 3.60
N GLY A 6 -11.98 14.49 4.07
CA GLY A 6 -11.21 14.40 5.32
C GLY A 6 -12.00 14.17 6.62
N SER A 7 -11.31 14.27 7.75
CA SER A 7 -11.92 14.02 9.08
C SER A 7 -13.16 14.87 9.32
N GLU A 8 -14.24 14.24 9.79
CA GLU A 8 -15.50 14.90 10.13
C GLU A 8 -15.78 14.78 11.63
N VAL A 9 -16.30 15.84 12.26
CA VAL A 9 -16.79 15.77 13.63
C VAL A 9 -18.30 15.58 13.60
N LYS A 10 -18.78 14.46 14.15
CA LYS A 10 -20.21 14.16 14.30
C LYS A 10 -20.87 15.09 15.31
N ARG A 11 -22.21 15.14 15.28
CA ARG A 11 -23.03 15.93 16.23
C ARG A 11 -22.84 15.54 17.70
N ASP A 12 -22.36 14.33 17.96
CA ASP A 12 -22.04 13.80 19.30
C ASP A 12 -20.59 14.14 19.75
N GLY A 13 -19.85 14.91 18.95
CA GLY A 13 -18.46 15.26 19.21
C GLY A 13 -17.46 14.18 18.80
N THR A 14 -17.91 13.06 18.24
CA THR A 14 -17.01 11.99 17.77
C THR A 14 -16.29 12.43 16.50
N LEU A 15 -14.96 12.36 16.51
CA LEU A 15 -14.15 12.51 15.31
C LEU A 15 -14.22 11.22 14.47
N VAL A 16 -14.59 11.36 13.19
CA VAL A 16 -14.61 10.30 12.20
C VAL A 16 -13.47 10.56 11.23
N GLU A 17 -12.42 9.76 11.35
CA GLU A 17 -11.25 9.89 10.48
C GLU A 17 -11.35 8.95 9.28
N PRO A 18 -11.02 9.45 8.08
CA PRO A 18 -10.85 8.58 6.94
C PRO A 18 -9.51 7.83 6.96
N PHE A 19 -9.55 6.51 6.77
CA PHE A 19 -8.38 5.64 6.89
C PHE A 19 -7.86 5.06 5.57
N TYR A 20 -7.96 5.75 4.43
CA TYR A 20 -7.53 5.18 3.14
C TYR A 20 -6.02 5.00 2.99
N PHE A 21 -5.20 5.78 3.71
CA PHE A 21 -3.76 5.69 3.59
C PHE A 21 -3.17 4.43 4.23
N ILE A 22 -3.82 3.86 5.24
CA ILE A 22 -3.35 2.63 5.89
C ILE A 22 -3.47 1.42 4.93
N PRO A 23 -4.64 1.13 4.31
CA PRO A 23 -4.76 0.12 3.26
C PRO A 23 -3.82 0.36 2.08
N LEU A 24 -3.67 1.63 1.66
CA LEU A 24 -2.80 1.97 0.54
C LEU A 24 -1.32 1.70 0.86
N ALA A 25 -0.88 1.97 2.09
CA ALA A 25 0.46 1.64 2.54
C ALA A 25 0.72 0.13 2.47
N TYR A 26 -0.20 -0.72 2.95
CA TYR A 26 -0.07 -2.17 2.83
C TYR A 26 0.02 -2.63 1.37
N LEU A 27 -0.77 -2.03 0.47
CA LEU A 27 -0.75 -2.35 -0.95
C LEU A 27 0.60 -2.00 -1.59
N PHE A 28 1.14 -0.80 -1.32
CA PHE A 28 2.45 -0.41 -1.85
C PHE A 28 3.59 -1.21 -1.26
N THR A 29 3.55 -1.53 0.04
CA THR A 29 4.57 -2.39 0.66
C THR A 29 4.56 -3.78 0.05
N PHE A 30 3.38 -4.39 -0.11
CA PHE A 30 3.25 -5.72 -0.70
C PHE A 30 3.76 -5.74 -2.16
N THR A 31 3.31 -4.79 -2.98
CA THR A 31 3.72 -4.71 -4.39
C THR A 31 5.21 -4.40 -4.54
N GLY A 32 5.77 -3.56 -3.66
CA GLY A 32 7.21 -3.29 -3.59
C GLY A 32 8.03 -4.54 -3.29
N ILE A 33 7.61 -5.36 -2.31
CA ILE A 33 8.27 -6.64 -1.99
C ILE A 33 8.24 -7.57 -3.20
N VAL A 34 7.07 -7.73 -3.85
CA VAL A 34 6.93 -8.58 -5.05
C VAL A 34 7.85 -8.10 -6.17
N ALA A 35 7.94 -6.80 -6.42
CA ALA A 35 8.81 -6.24 -7.45
C ALA A 35 10.30 -6.54 -7.17
N ILE A 36 10.74 -6.37 -5.92
CA ILE A 36 12.11 -6.70 -5.50
C ILE A 36 12.41 -8.18 -5.72
N LEU A 37 11.49 -9.08 -5.33
CA LEU A 37 11.65 -10.52 -5.53
C LEU A 37 11.76 -10.89 -7.01
N CYS A 38 10.90 -10.30 -7.86
CA CYS A 38 10.96 -10.51 -9.30
C CYS A 38 12.31 -10.07 -9.86
N VAL A 39 12.77 -8.86 -9.54
CA VAL A 39 14.05 -8.33 -10.02
C VAL A 39 15.23 -9.20 -9.55
N ALA A 40 15.22 -9.62 -8.27
CA ALA A 40 16.25 -10.50 -7.73
C ALA A 40 16.28 -11.85 -8.47
N LEU A 41 15.11 -12.45 -8.71
CA LEU A 41 14.98 -13.72 -9.42
C LEU A 41 15.47 -13.61 -10.87
N PHE A 42 15.03 -12.59 -11.62
CA PHE A 42 15.49 -12.34 -12.99
C PHE A 42 17.00 -12.08 -13.06
N SER A 43 17.56 -11.37 -12.07
CA SER A 43 19.00 -11.12 -11.98
C SER A 43 19.80 -12.42 -11.83
N VAL A 44 19.34 -13.35 -10.97
CA VAL A 44 19.97 -14.65 -10.78
C VAL A 44 19.89 -15.50 -12.06
N PHE A 45 18.74 -15.53 -12.73
CA PHE A 45 18.60 -16.26 -13.99
C PHE A 45 19.52 -15.71 -15.07
N ARG A 46 19.61 -14.38 -15.22
CA ARG A 46 20.49 -13.76 -16.21
C ARG A 46 21.97 -14.06 -15.97
N LYS A 47 22.38 -14.21 -14.70
CA LYS A 47 23.74 -14.62 -14.33
C LYS A 47 24.07 -16.08 -14.63
N LYS A 48 23.08 -16.98 -14.73
CA LYS A 48 23.31 -18.41 -15.03
C LYS A 48 23.38 -18.72 -16.53
N THR A 49 22.91 -17.82 -17.38
CA THR A 49 22.85 -18.00 -18.84
C THR A 49 24.01 -17.34 -19.58
N ALA A 50 24.80 -16.50 -18.91
CA ALA A 50 26.07 -15.95 -19.41
C ALA A 50 27.25 -16.77 -18.88
#